data_AF-A0A7T5EWX5-F1
#
_entry.id   AF-A0A7T5EWX5-F1
#
_cell.length_a   1.000
_cell.length_b   1.000
_cell.length_c   1.000
_cell.angle_alpha   90.00
_cell.angle_beta   90.00
_cell.angle_gamma   90.00
#
_symmetry.space_group_name_H-M   'P 1'
#
loop_
_entity.id
_entity.type
_entity.pdbx_description
1 polymer ?
#
loop_
_entity_poly.entity_id
_entity_poly.type
_entity_poly.pdbx_seq_one_letter_code
_entity_poly.pdbx_strand_id
1 'polypeptide(L)'
;MSEPDQTEQWSVSHLAVTDLMTQLLGLLRDKGYNPSNHISYDRRNHHLLLDQQVTAGNPDIRSMYNAYLEACRKRDEELEQVKQMPKTDLGF
;
A
#
# COMPACT_ATOMS: atom_id res chain seq x y z
N MET A 1 -15.48 12.23 20.58
CA MET A 1 -14.87 11.75 19.34
C MET A 1 -14.76 10.25 19.50
N SER A 2 -15.59 9.49 18.79
CA SER A 2 -15.51 8.03 18.83
C SER A 2 -14.25 7.61 18.09
N GLU A 3 -13.41 6.79 18.71
CA GLU A 3 -12.27 6.19 18.03
C GLU A 3 -12.81 5.34 16.87
N PRO A 4 -12.24 5.46 15.65
CA PRO A 4 -12.71 4.66 14.53
C PRO A 4 -12.51 3.19 14.86
N ASP A 5 -13.55 2.38 14.64
CA ASP A 5 -13.50 0.93 14.82
C ASP A 5 -12.28 0.38 14.05
N GLN A 6 -11.54 -0.58 14.62
CA GLN A 6 -10.29 -1.07 14.02
C GLN A 6 -10.48 -1.62 12.59
N THR A 7 -11.69 -2.10 12.26
CA THR A 7 -12.07 -2.52 10.90
C THR A 7 -12.23 -1.33 9.94
N GLU A 8 -12.71 -0.19 10.42
CA GLU A 8 -12.78 1.06 9.67
C GLU A 8 -11.38 1.62 9.39
N GLN A 9 -10.49 1.56 10.39
CA GLN A 9 -9.09 1.98 10.23
C GLN A 9 -8.37 1.16 9.14
N TRP A 10 -8.46 -0.17 9.20
CA TRP A 10 -7.88 -1.03 8.17
C TRP A 10 -8.42 -0.72 6.76
N SER A 11 -9.73 -0.45 6.67
CA SER A 11 -10.37 -0.08 5.40
C SER A 11 -9.80 1.24 4.85
N VAL A 12 -9.59 2.24 5.70
CA VAL A 12 -8.96 3.51 5.33
C VAL A 12 -7.53 3.30 4.82
N SER A 13 -6.72 2.50 5.50
CA SER A 13 -5.35 2.23 5.04
C SER A 13 -5.30 1.39 3.76
N HIS A 14 -6.25 0.46 3.58
CA HIS A 14 -6.38 -0.29 2.33
C HIS A 14 -6.72 0.63 1.14
N LEU A 15 -7.63 1.60 1.34
CA LEU A 15 -7.95 2.60 0.32
C LEU A 15 -6.74 3.49 0.02
N ALA A 16 -6.00 3.93 1.03
CA ALA A 16 -4.79 4.73 0.85
C ALA A 16 -3.73 4.00 -0.01
N VAL A 17 -3.55 2.69 0.18
CA VAL A 17 -2.68 1.87 -0.67
C VAL A 17 -3.16 1.87 -2.12
N THR A 18 -4.46 1.72 -2.35
CA THR A 18 -5.05 1.70 -3.71
C THR A 18 -4.87 3.04 -4.42
N ASP A 19 -5.08 4.15 -3.70
CA ASP A 19 -4.92 5.50 -4.25
C ASP A 19 -3.47 5.78 -4.62
N LEU A 20 -2.52 5.46 -3.72
CA LEU A 20 -1.09 5.66 -3.97
C LEU A 20 -0.57 4.73 -5.08
N MET A 21 -1.07 3.49 -5.15
CA MET A 21 -0.76 2.58 -6.25
C MET A 21 -1.20 3.17 -7.59
N THR A 22 -2.43 3.69 -7.67
CA THR A 22 -2.97 4.30 -8.88
C THR A 22 -2.15 5.53 -9.30
N GLN A 23 -1.79 6.37 -8.34
CA GLN A 23 -0.93 7.54 -8.57
C GLN A 23 0.46 7.16 -9.04
N LEU A 24 1.08 6.13 -8.44
CA LEU A 24 2.39 5.63 -8.85
C LEU A 24 2.36 5.10 -10.29
N LEU A 25 1.34 4.30 -10.63
CA LEU A 25 1.18 3.77 -11.99
C LEU A 25 0.96 4.88 -13.03
N GLY A 26 0.19 5.91 -12.68
CA GLY A 26 0.01 7.11 -13.49
C GLY A 26 1.34 7.84 -13.71
N LEU A 27 2.06 8.13 -12.62
CA LEU A 27 3.35 8.83 -12.66
C LEU A 27 4.39 8.07 -13.50
N LEU A 28 4.44 6.74 -13.39
CA LEU A 28 5.31 5.92 -14.23
C LEU A 28 5.01 6.11 -15.72
N ARG A 29 3.73 6.07 -16.09
CA ARG A 29 3.28 6.30 -17.47
C ARG A 29 3.63 7.70 -17.96
N ASP A 30 3.40 8.72 -17.13
CA ASP A 30 3.68 10.12 -17.46
C ASP A 30 5.17 10.39 -17.69
N LYS A 31 6.04 9.64 -16.99
CA LYS A 31 7.50 9.68 -17.17
C LYS A 31 7.99 8.75 -18.29
N GLY A 32 7.09 8.10 -19.03
CA GLY A 32 7.41 7.26 -20.18
C GLY A 32 7.78 5.81 -19.86
N TYR A 33 7.63 5.37 -18.61
CA TYR A 33 7.85 3.98 -18.22
C TYR A 33 6.61 3.13 -18.51
N ASN A 34 6.84 1.88 -18.93
CA ASN A 34 5.78 0.87 -18.98
C ASN A 34 5.70 0.15 -17.62
N PRO A 35 4.66 0.34 -16.80
CA PRO A 35 4.58 -0.25 -15.47
C PRO A 35 4.69 -1.78 -15.49
N SER A 36 4.14 -2.44 -16.51
CA SER A 36 4.19 -3.91 -16.63
C SER A 36 5.60 -4.47 -16.78
N ASN A 37 6.56 -3.66 -17.23
CA ASN A 37 7.96 -4.07 -17.40
C ASN A 37 8.81 -3.80 -16.16
N HIS A 38 8.34 -2.95 -15.25
CA HIS A 38 9.14 -2.43 -14.14
C HIS A 38 8.57 -2.79 -12.77
N ILE A 39 7.42 -3.45 -12.76
CA ILE A 39 6.71 -3.82 -11.54
C ILE A 39 6.62 -5.33 -11.46
N SER A 40 6.99 -5.86 -10.31
CA SER A 40 6.66 -7.22 -9.89
C SER A 40 5.85 -7.20 -8.60
N TYR A 41 5.23 -8.31 -8.23
CA TYR A 41 4.45 -8.42 -7.00
C TYR A 41 5.18 -9.26 -5.97
N ASP A 42 5.44 -8.68 -4.80
CA ASP A 42 5.94 -9.42 -3.65
C ASP A 42 4.79 -10.14 -2.95
N ARG A 43 4.73 -11.46 -3.12
CA ARG A 43 3.71 -12.30 -2.48
C ARG A 43 3.88 -12.42 -0.98
N ARG A 44 5.07 -12.15 -0.43
CA ARG A 44 5.34 -12.26 1.01
C ARG A 44 4.90 -11.00 1.74
N ASN A 45 5.17 -9.84 1.15
CA ASN A 45 4.88 -8.53 1.76
C ASN A 45 3.65 -7.84 1.16
N HIS A 46 2.92 -8.52 0.27
CA HIS A 46 1.66 -8.06 -0.30
C HIS A 46 1.70 -6.64 -0.90
N HIS A 47 2.78 -6.32 -1.61
CA HIS A 47 2.98 -5.02 -2.28
C HIS A 47 3.69 -5.14 -3.63
N LEU A 48 3.66 -4.07 -4.41
CA LEU A 48 4.40 -3.94 -5.66
C LEU A 48 5.88 -3.66 -5.39
N LEU A 49 6.76 -4.33 -6.13
CA LEU A 49 8.18 -4.05 -6.21
C LEU A 49 8.48 -3.31 -7.50
N LEU A 50 9.08 -2.12 -7.38
CA LEU A 50 9.50 -1.29 -8.51
C LEU A 50 11.01 -1.44 -8.75
N ASP A 51 11.39 -1.58 -10.02
CA ASP A 51 12.80 -1.65 -10.43
C ASP A 51 13.63 -0.46 -9.89
N GLN A 52 14.78 -0.76 -9.30
CA GLN A 52 15.68 0.26 -8.75
C GLN A 52 16.17 1.27 -9.82
N GLN A 53 16.30 0.85 -11.08
CA GLN A 53 16.72 1.75 -12.15
C GLN A 53 15.72 2.90 -12.37
N VAL A 54 14.43 2.62 -12.18
CA VAL A 54 13.35 3.60 -12.35
C VAL A 54 13.37 4.64 -11.22
N THR A 55 13.56 4.18 -9.99
CA THR A 55 13.64 5.05 -8.80
C THR A 55 14.95 5.83 -8.72
N ALA A 56 16.06 5.26 -9.21
CA ALA A 56 17.37 5.91 -9.25
C ALA A 56 17.37 7.15 -10.15
N GLY A 57 16.73 7.08 -11.32
CA GLY A 57 16.69 8.16 -12.31
C GLY A 57 15.65 9.26 -12.05
N ASN A 58 14.64 9.01 -11.20
CA ASN A 58 13.52 9.93 -11.00
C ASN A 58 13.17 10.12 -9.52
N PRO A 59 13.56 11.25 -8.91
CA PRO A 59 13.24 11.55 -7.51
C PRO A 59 11.73 11.55 -7.22
N ASP A 60 10.90 12.04 -8.13
CA ASP A 60 9.44 12.05 -7.98
C ASP A 60 8.87 10.63 -7.85
N ILE A 61 9.29 9.72 -8.73
CA ILE A 61 8.86 8.31 -8.70
C ILE A 61 9.34 7.66 -7.40
N ARG A 62 10.56 7.96 -6.96
CA ARG A 62 11.10 7.44 -5.70
C ARG A 62 10.27 7.92 -4.50
N SER A 63 9.93 9.21 -4.46
CA SER A 63 9.10 9.77 -3.39
C SER A 63 7.72 9.13 -3.35
N MET A 64 7.07 8.98 -4.51
CA MET A 64 5.76 8.34 -4.62
C MET A 64 5.82 6.86 -4.22
N TYR A 65 6.86 6.15 -4.66
CA TYR A 65 7.05 4.74 -4.33
C TYR A 65 7.30 4.53 -2.83
N ASN A 66 8.08 5.40 -2.19
CA ASN A 66 8.28 5.36 -0.74
C ASN A 66 6.96 5.59 0.02
N ALA A 67 6.14 6.57 -0.40
CA ALA A 67 4.83 6.80 0.20
C ALA A 67 3.91 5.58 0.06
N TYR A 68 3.92 4.95 -1.12
CA TYR A 68 3.20 3.69 -1.36
C TYR A 68 3.66 2.57 -0.42
N LEU A 69 4.97 2.39 -0.22
CA LEU A 69 5.52 1.38 0.69
C LEU A 69 5.14 1.65 2.16
N GLU A 70 5.16 2.90 2.59
CA GLU A 70 4.71 3.30 3.93
C GLU A 70 3.23 3.00 4.15
N ALA A 71 2.38 3.28 3.16
CA ALA A 71 0.97 2.93 3.23
C ALA A 71 0.74 1.42 3.29
N CYS A 72 1.52 0.63 2.54
CA CYS A 72 1.47 -0.84 2.63
C CYS A 72 1.84 -1.31 4.04
N ARG A 73 2.93 -0.78 4.62
CA ARG A 73 3.34 -1.11 5.98
C ARG A 73 2.25 -0.78 6.99
N LYS A 74 1.64 0.40 6.91
CA LYS A 74 0.56 0.83 7.79
C LYS A 74 -0.66 -0.10 7.70
N ARG A 75 -1.09 -0.45 6.48
CA ARG A 75 -2.17 -1.42 6.25
C ARG A 75 -1.87 -2.76 6.92
N ASP A 76 -0.64 -3.25 6.82
CA ASP A 76 -0.25 -4.53 7.40
C ASP A 76 -0.19 -4.48 8.93
N GLU A 77 0.30 -3.38 9.50
CA GLU A 77 0.26 -3.13 10.95
C GLU A 77 -1.18 -3.10 11.48
N GLU A 78 -2.09 -2.42 10.79
CA GLU A 78 -3.52 -2.37 11.17
C GLU A 78 -4.21 -3.73 10.98
N LEU A 79 -3.83 -4.50 9.96
CA LEU A 79 -4.34 -5.85 9.76
C LEU A 79 -3.95 -6.78 10.93
N GLU A 80 -2.71 -6.67 11.43
CA GLU A 80 -2.28 -7.43 12.60
C GLU A 80 -3.05 -7.04 13.86
N GLN A 81 -3.42 -5.77 14.03
CA GLN A 81 -4.26 -5.32 15.14
C GLN A 81 -5.67 -5.93 15.06
N VAL A 82 -6.28 -5.91 13.87
CA VAL A 82 -7.60 -6.54 13.63
C VAL A 82 -7.55 -8.05 13.88
N LYS A 83 -6.48 -8.75 13.47
CA LYS A 83 -6.32 -10.19 13.72
C LYS A 83 -6.19 -10.56 15.20
N GLN A 84 -5.64 -9.66 16.02
CA GLN A 84 -5.50 -9.87 17.46
C GLN A 84 -6.80 -9.61 18.23
N MET A 85 -7.85 -9.09 17.58
CA MET A 85 -9.15 -8.96 18.22
C MET A 85 -9.67 -10.35 18.63
N PRO A 86 -10.04 -10.54 19.90
CA PRO A 86 -10.63 -11.80 20.34
C PRO A 86 -11.92 -12.03 19.56
N LYS A 87 -12.11 -13.25 19.02
CA LYS A 87 -13.31 -13.66 18.26
C LYS A 87 -14.60 -13.73 19.09
N THR A 88 -14.56 -13.32 20.36
CA THR A 88 -15.72 -13.12 21.23
C THR A 88 -16.34 -11.78 20.82
N ASP A 89 -17.47 -11.70 20.15
CA ASP A 89 -18.79 -12.17 20.60
C ASP A 89 -19.71 -12.31 19.36
N LEU A 90 -19.53 -13.37 18.57
CA LEU A 90 -20.59 -13.83 17.67
C LEU A 90 -21.32 -14.96 18.40
N GLY A 91 -22.14 -14.56 19.38
CA GLY A 91 -23.12 -15.45 20.00
C GLY A 91 -24.01 -16.06 18.92
N PHE A 92 -23.82 -17.36 18.69
CA PHE A 92 -24.81 -18.24 18.06
C PHE A 92 -25.51 -19.03 19.16
#